data_AF-A0A0P1B5A0-F1
#
_entry.id   AF-A0A0P1B5A0-F1
#
_cell.length_a   1.000
_cell.length_b   1.000
_cell.length_c   1.000
_cell.angle_alpha   90.00
_cell.angle_beta   90.00
_cell.angle_gamma   90.00
#
_symmetry.space_group_name_H-M   'P 1'
#
loop_
_entity.id
_entity.type
_entity.pdbx_description
1 polymer ?
#
loop_
_entity_poly.entity_id
_entity_poly.type
_entity_poly.pdbx_seq_one_letter_code
_entity_poly.pdbx_strand_id
1 'polypeptide(L)'
;MSRTKTCVVLTSSMVSIPEQKYEIGHLKQLLDGNKITYMEVDCSLEENRETRNRYFEVSGIRANYPQVFLQDAEGTNIKYIGSFKEIQELNEMNDVPSELLKANNIPTLSSVFADVLRRS
;
A
#
# COMPACT_ATOMS: atom_id res chain seq x y z
N MET A 1 -14.82 -4.07 -18.65
CA MET A 1 -13.91 -2.93 -18.38
C MET A 1 -13.10 -3.28 -17.16
N SER A 2 -11.77 -3.42 -17.29
CA SER A 2 -10.92 -3.71 -16.14
C SER A 2 -11.03 -2.55 -15.14
N ARG A 3 -11.45 -2.85 -13.90
CA ARG A 3 -11.55 -1.84 -12.85
C ARG A 3 -10.16 -1.57 -12.31
N THR A 4 -9.43 -0.70 -12.99
CA THR A 4 -8.11 -0.24 -12.55
C THR A 4 -8.23 0.33 -11.13
N LYS A 5 -7.41 -0.19 -10.22
CA LYS A 5 -7.32 0.28 -8.83
C LYS A 5 -6.15 1.25 -8.69
N THR A 6 -6.30 2.21 -7.78
CA THR A 6 -5.21 3.10 -7.38
C THR A 6 -4.60 2.57 -6.09
N CYS A 7 -3.28 2.37 -6.08
CA CYS A 7 -2.53 2.17 -4.85
C CYS A 7 -2.36 3.52 -4.15
N VAL A 8 -2.70 3.59 -2.87
CA VAL A 8 -2.55 4.80 -2.04
C VAL A 8 -1.64 4.47 -0.87
N VAL A 9 -0.64 5.31 -0.66
CA VAL A 9 0.32 5.17 0.45
C VAL A 9 0.17 6.37 1.36
N LEU A 10 -0.28 6.13 2.60
CA LEU A 10 -0.23 7.14 3.64
C LEU A 10 1.19 7.21 4.20
N THR A 11 1.74 8.42 4.19
CA THR A 11 3.03 8.75 4.80
C THR A 11 2.85 9.93 5.74
N SER A 12 3.92 10.33 6.40
CA SER A 12 3.95 11.64 7.03
C SER A 12 5.38 12.18 7.05
N SER A 13 5.58 13.39 6.52
CA SER A 13 6.90 14.05 6.51
C SER A 13 7.35 14.52 7.89
N MET A 14 6.41 14.64 8.84
CA MET A 14 6.67 15.07 10.23
C MET A 14 6.86 13.93 11.23
N VAL A 15 6.91 12.66 10.78
CA VAL A 15 7.21 11.52 11.66
C VAL A 15 8.56 11.73 12.32
N SER A 16 8.63 11.59 13.64
CA SER A 16 9.90 11.63 14.40
C SER A 16 10.46 10.25 14.73
N ILE A 17 9.63 9.20 14.63
CA ILE A 17 9.99 7.81 14.94
C ILE A 17 10.91 7.27 13.83
N PRO A 18 12.17 6.88 14.16
CA PRO A 18 13.13 6.44 13.16
C PRO A 18 12.68 5.22 12.34
N GLU A 19 12.02 4.25 12.96
CA GLU A 19 11.53 3.05 12.26
C GLU A 19 10.49 3.41 11.21
N GLN A 20 9.48 4.22 11.53
CA GLN A 20 8.50 4.66 10.54
C GLN A 20 9.14 5.48 9.39
N LYS A 21 10.15 6.32 9.67
CA LYS A 21 10.90 7.01 8.60
C LYS A 21 11.58 6.02 7.65
N TYR A 22 12.23 5.00 8.23
CA TYR A 22 12.88 3.93 7.48
C TYR A 22 11.86 3.16 6.63
N GLU A 23 10.77 2.72 7.24
CA GLU A 23 9.71 1.94 6.59
C GLU A 23 9.03 2.71 5.45
N ILE A 24 8.77 4.02 5.62
CA ILE A 24 8.23 4.87 4.53
C ILE A 24 9.17 4.85 3.32
N GLY A 25 10.48 5.05 3.54
CA GLY A 25 11.45 5.06 2.46
C GLY A 25 11.57 3.71 1.74
N HIS A 26 11.64 2.62 2.50
CA HIS A 26 11.81 1.28 1.94
C HIS A 26 10.55 0.76 1.25
N LEU A 27 9.36 1.11 1.77
CA LEU A 27 8.11 0.79 1.08
C LEU A 27 8.07 1.43 -0.31
N LYS A 28 8.43 2.71 -0.43
CA LYS A 28 8.45 3.41 -1.72
C LYS A 28 9.42 2.73 -2.69
N GLN A 29 10.63 2.41 -2.23
CA GLN A 29 11.61 1.68 -3.04
C GLN A 29 11.10 0.30 -3.49
N LEU A 30 10.42 -0.44 -2.61
CA LEU A 30 9.83 -1.74 -2.94
C LEU A 30 8.76 -1.61 -4.02
N LEU A 31 7.84 -0.64 -3.88
CA LEU A 31 6.79 -0.37 -4.85
C LEU A 31 7.36 0.09 -6.19
N ASP A 32 8.34 1.00 -6.16
CA ASP A 32 9.03 1.49 -7.35
C ASP A 32 9.80 0.38 -8.07
N GLY A 33 10.52 -0.49 -7.33
CA GLY A 33 11.22 -1.65 -7.87
C GLY A 33 10.29 -2.67 -8.53
N ASN A 34 9.05 -2.79 -8.03
CA ASN A 34 7.99 -3.60 -8.62
C ASN A 34 7.15 -2.85 -9.68
N LYS A 35 7.57 -1.64 -10.05
CA LYS A 35 6.87 -0.74 -11.00
C LYS A 35 5.42 -0.45 -10.63
N ILE A 36 5.05 -0.51 -9.35
CA ILE A 36 3.68 -0.23 -8.89
C ILE A 36 3.50 1.29 -8.81
N THR A 37 2.57 1.85 -9.57
CA THR A 37 2.20 3.27 -9.43
C THR A 37 1.38 3.45 -8.17
N TYR A 38 1.70 4.49 -7.39
CA TYR A 38 0.95 4.86 -6.19
C TYR A 38 0.74 6.37 -6.08
N MET A 39 -0.34 6.74 -5.40
CA MET A 39 -0.59 8.09 -4.91
C MET A 39 -0.13 8.18 -3.46
N GLU A 40 0.76 9.12 -3.16
CA GLU A 40 1.18 9.40 -1.79
C GLU A 40 0.27 10.45 -1.15
N VAL A 41 -0.12 10.21 0.10
CA VAL A 41 -0.86 11.17 0.93
C VAL A 41 -0.03 11.47 2.18
N ASP A 42 0.58 12.65 2.22
CA ASP A 42 1.29 13.13 3.42
C ASP A 42 0.26 13.56 4.47
N CYS A 43 0.09 12.72 5.48
CA CYS A 43 -0.89 12.90 6.54
C CYS A 43 -0.51 13.99 7.55
N SER A 44 0.69 14.57 7.48
CA SER A 44 1.05 15.74 8.28
C SER A 44 0.46 17.06 7.75
N LEU A 45 0.11 17.10 6.47
CA LEU A 45 -0.46 18.30 5.84
C LEU A 45 -1.93 18.44 6.23
N GLU A 46 -2.34 19.66 6.61
CA GLU A 46 -3.71 19.92 7.08
C GLU A 46 -4.76 19.79 5.96
N GLU A 47 -4.39 20.12 4.72
CA GLU A 47 -5.22 19.90 3.53
C GLU A 47 -5.59 18.42 3.31
N ASN A 48 -4.78 17.48 3.82
CA ASN A 48 -5.04 16.05 3.74
C ASN A 48 -5.87 15.53 4.92
N ARG A 49 -6.35 16.39 5.83
CA ARG A 49 -7.04 15.95 7.06
C ARG A 49 -8.26 15.08 6.79
N GLU A 50 -9.14 15.49 5.87
CA GLU A 50 -10.34 14.70 5.56
C GLU A 50 -9.97 13.38 4.89
N THR A 51 -9.07 13.44 3.92
CA THR A 51 -8.53 12.27 3.22
C THR A 51 -7.90 11.27 4.19
N ARG A 52 -6.96 11.68 5.05
CA ARG A 52 -6.30 10.78 6.02
C ARG A 52 -7.30 10.17 7.00
N ASN A 53 -8.28 10.95 7.47
CA ASN A 53 -9.29 10.44 8.41
C ASN A 53 -10.10 9.31 7.79
N ARG A 54 -10.49 9.44 6.52
CA ARG A 54 -11.20 8.39 5.79
C ARG A 54 -10.40 7.09 5.69
N TYR A 55 -9.10 7.17 5.42
CA TYR A 55 -8.25 5.97 5.39
C TYR A 55 -8.01 5.38 6.79
N PHE A 56 -7.88 6.21 7.82
CA PHE A 56 -7.78 5.75 9.21
C PHE A 56 -9.05 5.05 9.69
N GLU A 57 -10.23 5.48 9.24
CA GLU A 57 -11.49 4.78 9.52
C GLU A 57 -11.50 3.38 8.90
N VAL A 58 -10.94 3.24 7.68
CA VAL A 58 -10.86 1.94 6.99
C VAL A 58 -9.85 1.00 7.63
N SER A 59 -8.66 1.48 8.00
CA SER A 59 -7.64 0.62 8.64
C SER A 59 -7.84 0.42 10.13
N GLY A 60 -8.56 1.33 10.80
CA GLY A 60 -8.63 1.40 12.26
C GLY A 60 -7.32 1.87 12.92
N ILE A 61 -6.31 2.26 12.13
CA ILE A 61 -4.95 2.56 12.61
C ILE A 61 -4.64 4.04 12.37
N ARG A 62 -4.38 4.78 13.44
CA ARG A 62 -4.03 6.21 13.37
C ARG A 62 -2.53 6.42 13.60
N ALA A 63 -1.96 7.38 12.86
CA ALA A 63 -0.59 7.87 13.05
C ALA A 63 0.52 6.79 13.08
N ASN A 64 0.27 5.65 12.41
CA ASN A 64 1.28 4.64 12.15
C ASN A 64 1.53 4.62 10.64
N TYR A 65 2.76 4.85 10.21
CA TYR A 65 3.12 4.98 8.80
C TYR A 65 4.31 4.09 8.46
N PRO A 66 4.39 3.56 7.23
CA PRO A 66 3.42 3.76 6.15
C PRO A 66 2.18 2.86 6.26
N GLN A 67 1.09 3.25 5.60
CA GLN A 67 -0.08 2.38 5.39
C GLN A 67 -0.44 2.33 3.90
N VAL A 68 -0.73 1.13 3.38
CA VAL A 68 -1.03 0.90 1.97
C VAL A 68 -2.47 0.49 1.78
N PHE A 69 -3.11 1.10 0.79
CA PHE A 69 -4.50 0.88 0.43
C PHE A 69 -4.63 0.66 -1.07
N LEU A 70 -5.70 -0.05 -1.44
CA LEU A 70 -6.23 -0.04 -2.80
C LEU A 70 -7.59 0.63 -2.79
N GLN A 71 -7.78 1.59 -3.69
CA GLN A 71 -9.09 2.18 -3.95
C GLN A 71 -9.52 1.90 -5.38
N ASP A 72 -10.83 1.81 -5.61
CA ASP A 72 -11.38 1.83 -6.97
C ASP A 72 -11.25 3.21 -7.63
N ALA A 73 -11.57 3.28 -8.92
CA ALA A 73 -11.42 4.52 -9.71
C ALA A 73 -12.32 5.67 -9.21
N GLU A 74 -13.46 5.35 -8.60
CA GLU A 74 -14.37 6.34 -8.00
C GLU A 74 -13.90 6.77 -6.59
N GLY A 75 -12.90 6.07 -6.06
CA GLY A 75 -12.40 6.27 -4.71
C GLY A 75 -13.50 6.07 -3.69
N THR A 76 -14.49 5.18 -3.90
CA THR A 76 -15.58 4.89 -2.96
C THR A 76 -15.27 3.63 -2.15
N ASN A 77 -14.77 2.58 -2.82
CA ASN A 77 -14.37 1.34 -2.18
C ASN A 77 -12.87 1.36 -1.87
N ILE A 78 -12.53 1.53 -0.59
CA ILE A 78 -11.15 1.54 -0.09
C ILE A 78 -10.91 0.25 0.68
N LYS A 79 -9.82 -0.44 0.36
CA LYS A 79 -9.35 -1.63 1.07
C LYS A 79 -7.97 -1.36 1.67
N TYR A 80 -7.83 -1.58 2.97
CA TYR A 80 -6.53 -1.64 3.62
C TYR A 80 -5.80 -2.91 3.21
N ILE A 81 -4.54 -2.78 2.81
CA ILE A 81 -3.69 -3.89 2.39
C ILE A 81 -2.68 -4.26 3.49
N GLY A 82 -2.08 -3.26 4.12
CA GLY A 82 -1.11 -3.49 5.18
C GLY A 82 -0.15 -2.32 5.42
N SER A 83 0.73 -2.53 6.39
CA SER A 83 1.94 -1.76 6.70
C SER A 83 3.11 -2.17 5.81
N PHE A 84 4.30 -1.60 6.03
CA PHE A 84 5.51 -2.00 5.32
C PHE A 84 5.80 -3.51 5.45
N LYS A 85 5.68 -4.09 6.64
CA LYS A 85 6.00 -5.50 6.91
C LYS A 85 5.11 -6.45 6.10
N GLU A 86 3.80 -6.21 6.10
CA GLU A 86 2.85 -7.01 5.32
C GLU A 86 3.09 -6.88 3.80
N ILE A 87 3.45 -5.69 3.31
CA ILE A 87 3.80 -5.53 1.88
C ILE A 87 5.11 -6.23 1.53
N GLN A 88 6.09 -6.22 2.44
CA GLN A 88 7.33 -6.94 2.26
C GLN A 88 7.09 -8.46 2.22
N GLU A 89 6.30 -9.01 3.13
CA GLU A 89 5.91 -10.42 3.13
C GLU A 89 5.22 -10.81 1.81
N LEU A 90 4.28 -10.00 1.32
CA LEU A 90 3.65 -10.20 0.02
C LEU A 90 4.67 -10.24 -1.12
N ASN A 91 5.70 -9.40 -1.08
CA ASN A 91 6.76 -9.36 -2.08
C ASN A 91 7.64 -10.61 -2.03
N GLU A 92 8.03 -11.05 -0.84
CA GLU A 92 8.80 -12.28 -0.63
C GLU A 92 8.04 -13.52 -1.14
N MET A 93 6.70 -13.53 -1.02
CA MET A 93 5.88 -14.61 -1.57
C MET A 93 5.86 -14.67 -3.10
N ASN A 94 6.29 -13.63 -3.84
CA ASN A 94 6.40 -13.72 -5.30
C ASN A 94 7.45 -14.75 -5.75
N ASP A 95 8.47 -15.01 -4.93
CA ASP A 95 9.57 -15.93 -5.26
C ASP A 95 9.23 -17.40 -4.92
N VAL A 96 8.08 -17.64 -4.29
CA VAL A 96 7.61 -18.98 -3.95
C VAL A 96 6.98 -19.66 -5.18
N PRO A 97 7.26 -20.95 -5.45
CA PRO A 97 6.66 -21.68 -6.55
C PRO A 97 5.12 -21.59 -6.58
N SER A 98 4.57 -21.33 -7.77
CA SER A 98 3.15 -21.03 -7.95
C SER A 98 2.22 -22.19 -7.52
N GLU A 99 2.71 -23.42 -7.58
CA GLU A 99 2.02 -24.63 -7.16
C GLU A 99 1.76 -24.61 -5.64
N LEU A 100 2.74 -24.17 -4.85
CA LEU A 100 2.63 -24.08 -3.39
C LEU A 100 1.71 -22.93 -2.97
N LEU A 101 1.77 -21.80 -3.69
CA LEU A 101 0.91 -20.64 -3.45
C LEU A 101 -0.57 -20.97 -3.71
N LYS A 102 -0.87 -21.63 -4.83
CA LYS A 102 -2.24 -22.02 -5.21
C LYS A 102 -2.84 -23.03 -4.24
N ALA A 103 -2.05 -24.01 -3.79
CA ALA A 103 -2.51 -25.02 -2.84
C ALA A 103 -2.95 -24.43 -1.49
N ASN A 104 -2.37 -23.29 -1.09
CA ASN A 104 -2.60 -22.67 0.21
C ASN A 104 -3.32 -21.31 0.12
N ASN A 105 -3.72 -20.89 -1.09
CA ASN A 105 -4.37 -19.62 -1.36
C ASN A 105 -3.61 -18.39 -0.80
N ILE A 106 -2.27 -18.45 -0.87
CA ILE A 106 -1.38 -17.41 -0.34
C ILE A 106 -1.34 -16.24 -1.33
N PRO A 107 -1.72 -15.02 -0.92
CA PRO A 107 -1.60 -13.84 -1.76
C PRO A 107 -0.13 -13.44 -1.92
N THR A 108 0.22 -13.00 -3.11
CA THR A 108 1.50 -12.36 -3.41
C THR A 108 1.31 -10.90 -3.78
N LEU A 109 2.39 -10.12 -3.76
CA LEU A 109 2.37 -8.72 -4.22
C LEU A 109 1.83 -8.63 -5.66
N SER A 110 2.24 -9.53 -6.55
CA SER A 110 1.76 -9.53 -7.94
C SER A 110 0.25 -9.75 -8.02
N SER A 111 -0.30 -10.66 -7.20
CA SER A 111 -1.74 -10.96 -7.19
C SER A 111 -2.57 -9.83 -6.57
N VAL A 112 -2.09 -9.23 -5.47
CA VAL A 112 -2.80 -8.15 -4.76
C VAL A 112 -2.85 -6.88 -5.60
N PHE A 113 -1.74 -6.57 -6.29
CA PHE A 113 -1.59 -5.37 -7.12
C PHE A 113 -1.80 -5.64 -8.62
N ALA A 114 -2.51 -6.72 -8.98
CA ALA A 114 -2.73 -7.11 -10.38
C ALA A 114 -3.49 -6.04 -11.19
N ASP A 115 -4.45 -5.36 -10.54
CA ASP A 115 -5.28 -4.33 -11.18
C ASP A 115 -4.72 -2.91 -11.04
N VAL A 116 -3.49 -2.75 -10.55
CA VAL A 116 -2.85 -1.43 -10.37
C VAL A 116 -1.98 -1.10 -11.57
N LEU A 117 -2.06 0.16 -12.02
CA LEU A 117 -1.24 0.67 -13.12
C LEU A 117 0.26 0.48 -12.83
N ARG A 118 0.98 -0.01 -13.83
CA ARG A 118 2.43 -0.15 -13.77
C ARG A 118 3.11 1.04 -14.41
N ARG A 119 4.20 1.52 -13.81
CA ARG A 119 5.09 2.49 -14.46
C ARG A 119 5.76 1.80 -15.65
N SER A 120 5.82 2.49 -16.79
CA SER A 120 6.50 2.03 -18.01
C SER A 120 8.01 1.89 -17.78
#